data_AF-A0A1W9RQI8-F1
#
_entry.id   AF-A0A1W9RQI8-F1
#
_cell.length_a   1.000
_cell.length_b   1.000
_cell.length_c   1.000
_cell.angle_alpha   90.00
_cell.angle_beta   90.00
_cell.angle_gamma   90.00
#
_symmetry.space_group_name_H-M   'P 1'
#
loop_
_entity.id
_entity.type
_entity.pdbx_description
1 polymer ?
#
loop_
_entity_poly.entity_id
_entity_poly.type
_entity_poly.pdbx_seq_one_letter_code
_entity_poly.pdbx_strand_id
1 'polypeptide(L)'
;MGIIIDKDLYEIATAHGYRFTVDGKTVEMLWSPGVIGALSPQQREYKKAQGKVVWEAATPQELKERIRKFQEGADEAERRYEKEGRPGIKRWLELLKEEIEEKRGIPLGKKEEHLRE
;
A
#
# COMPACT_ATOMS: atom_id res chain seq x y z
N MET A 1 6.50 3.32 1.96
CA MET A 1 6.89 4.76 2.04
C MET A 1 5.92 5.52 1.14
N GLY A 2 5.26 6.56 1.64
CA GLY A 2 4.28 7.31 0.86
C GLY A 2 4.96 8.45 0.09
N ILE A 3 4.78 8.51 -1.23
CA ILE A 3 5.36 9.55 -2.09
C ILE A 3 4.29 10.60 -2.35
N ILE A 4 4.53 11.84 -1.93
CA ILE A 4 3.61 12.96 -2.22
C ILE A 4 3.78 13.34 -3.68
N ILE A 5 2.70 13.23 -4.45
CA ILE A 5 2.63 13.59 -5.87
C ILE A 5 1.80 14.86 -6.10
N ASP A 6 0.95 15.22 -5.14
CA ASP A 6 0.17 16.45 -5.14
C ASP A 6 0.11 16.97 -3.70
N LYS A 7 0.90 18.02 -3.45
CA LYS A 7 1.09 18.57 -2.10
C LYS A 7 -0.15 19.31 -1.62
N ASP A 8 -0.79 20.10 -2.48
CA ASP A 8 -1.95 20.90 -2.10
C ASP A 8 -3.12 19.99 -1.77
N LEU A 9 -3.37 18.98 -2.62
CA LEU A 9 -4.37 17.95 -2.35
C LEU A 9 -4.02 17.16 -1.08
N TYR A 10 -2.75 16.78 -0.92
CA TYR A 10 -2.29 16.12 0.31
C TYR A 10 -2.56 16.98 1.53
N GLU A 11 -2.37 18.30 1.51
CA GLU A 11 -2.57 19.15 2.69
C GLU A 11 -4.05 19.34 3.05
N ILE A 12 -4.91 19.52 2.04
CA ILE A 12 -6.34 19.80 2.28
C ILE A 12 -7.13 18.54 2.62
N ALA A 13 -6.80 17.39 2.01
CA ALA A 13 -7.63 16.19 2.08
C ALA A 13 -7.62 15.48 3.43
N THR A 14 -8.71 14.77 3.72
CA THR A 14 -8.81 13.84 4.84
C THR A 14 -8.08 12.54 4.50
N ALA A 15 -7.26 12.04 5.43
CA ALA A 15 -6.65 10.72 5.32
C ALA A 15 -7.60 9.65 5.87
N HIS A 16 -7.71 8.52 5.18
CA HIS A 16 -8.51 7.38 5.60
C HIS A 16 -7.62 6.23 5.98
N GLY A 17 -7.96 5.51 7.04
CA GLY A 17 -7.11 4.44 7.53
C GLY A 17 -7.79 3.36 8.32
N TYR A 18 -7.03 2.29 8.48
CA TYR A 18 -7.40 1.10 9.22
C TYR A 18 -6.40 0.86 10.35
N ARG A 19 -6.90 0.42 11.50
CA ARG A 19 -6.08 -0.14 12.58
C ARG A 19 -6.39 -1.62 12.73
N PHE A 20 -5.35 -2.44 12.75
CA PHE A 20 -5.48 -3.87 12.98
C PHE A 20 -4.23 -4.41 13.66
N THR A 21 -4.37 -5.53 14.35
CA THR A 21 -3.27 -6.19 15.05
C THR A 21 -2.67 -7.29 14.17
N VAL A 22 -1.35 -7.27 13.99
CA VAL A 22 -0.56 -8.34 13.35
C VAL A 22 0.53 -8.74 14.34
N ASP A 23 0.60 -10.03 14.68
CA ASP A 23 1.61 -10.58 15.59
C ASP A 23 1.76 -9.82 16.92
N GLY A 24 0.63 -9.40 17.50
CA GLY A 24 0.57 -8.63 18.75
C GLY A 24 0.93 -7.14 18.61
N LYS A 25 1.28 -6.66 17.40
CA LYS A 25 1.57 -5.25 17.13
C LYS A 25 0.39 -4.59 16.44
N THR A 26 0.01 -3.41 16.92
CA THR A 26 -0.98 -2.57 16.21
C THR A 26 -0.32 -1.96 14.98
N VAL A 27 -0.88 -2.25 13.82
CA VAL A 27 -0.49 -1.67 12.55
C VAL A 27 -1.52 -0.60 12.18
N GLU A 28 -1.02 0.58 11.89
CA GLU A 28 -1.81 1.70 11.37
C GLU A 28 -1.47 1.91 9.90
N MET A 29 -2.46 1.75 9.03
CA MET A 29 -2.33 2.08 7.62
C MET A 29 -3.22 3.27 7.30
N LEU A 30 -2.61 4.33 6.76
CA LEU A 30 -3.29 5.55 6.35
C LEU A 30 -2.97 5.83 4.89
N TRP A 31 -3.98 6.24 4.14
CA TRP A 31 -3.87 6.73 2.78
C TRP A 31 -4.47 8.12 2.72
N SER A 32 -3.86 9.00 1.95
CA SER A 32 -4.36 10.34 1.68
C SER A 32 -4.36 10.56 0.18
N PRO A 33 -5.38 11.25 -0.37
CA PRO A 33 -5.27 11.87 -1.69
C PRO A 33 -3.97 12.67 -1.81
N GLY A 34 -3.40 12.68 -3.01
CA GLY A 34 -2.10 13.32 -3.29
C GLY A 34 -0.86 12.52 -2.87
N VAL A 35 -1.03 11.30 -2.37
CA VAL A 35 0.08 10.40 -2.00
C VAL A 35 -0.06 9.06 -2.69
N ILE A 36 1.02 8.60 -3.33
CA ILE A 36 1.14 7.22 -3.80
C ILE A 36 1.64 6.35 -2.63
N GLY A 37 0.84 5.34 -2.30
CA GLY A 37 1.14 4.39 -1.23
C GLY A 37 0.64 4.83 0.15
N ALA A 38 0.91 4.00 1.17
CA ALA A 38 0.56 4.30 2.55
C ALA A 38 1.48 5.40 3.12
N LEU A 39 0.90 6.27 3.95
CA LEU A 39 1.63 7.36 4.61
C LEU A 39 2.78 6.81 5.47
N SER A 40 3.96 7.43 5.32
CA SER A 40 5.11 7.23 6.21
C SER A 40 4.78 7.64 7.65
N PRO A 41 5.56 7.21 8.66
CA PRO A 41 5.32 7.60 10.05
C PRO A 41 5.19 9.11 10.24
N GLN A 42 6.06 9.91 9.63
CA GLN A 42 6.04 11.37 9.74
C GLN A 42 4.78 11.97 9.11
N GLN A 43 4.37 11.48 7.92
CA GLN A 43 3.15 11.92 7.25
C GLN A 43 1.88 11.55 8.04
N ARG A 44 1.88 10.42 8.75
CA ARG A 44 0.77 10.02 9.62
C ARG A 44 0.63 10.97 10.80
N GLU A 45 1.74 11.26 11.48
CA GLU A 45 1.71 12.18 12.63
C GLU A 45 1.30 13.59 12.21
N TYR A 46 1.79 14.08 11.07
CA TYR A 46 1.32 15.35 10.50
C TYR A 46 -0.20 15.38 10.29
N LYS A 47 -0.75 14.33 9.65
CA LYS A 47 -2.20 14.25 9.40
C LYS A 47 -3.04 14.13 10.66
N LYS A 48 -2.58 13.35 11.65
CA LYS A 48 -3.22 13.24 12.96
C LYS A 48 -3.24 14.58 13.69
N ALA A 49 -2.14 15.32 13.68
CA ALA A 49 -2.03 16.63 14.32
C ALA A 49 -3.00 17.67 13.72
N GLN A 50 -3.36 17.52 12.44
CA GLN A 50 -4.36 18.36 11.78
C GLN A 50 -5.82 17.94 12.04
N GLY A 51 -6.06 16.84 12.76
CA GLY A 51 -7.40 16.27 12.92
C GLY A 51 -8.00 15.73 11.62
N LYS A 52 -7.19 15.55 10.56
CA LYS A 52 -7.64 15.15 9.22
C LYS A 52 -7.49 13.65 9.01
N VAL A 53 -7.95 12.85 9.97
CA VAL A 53 -7.90 11.40 9.90
C VAL A 53 -9.25 10.79 10.24
N VAL A 54 -9.77 9.98 9.30
CA VAL A 54 -10.92 9.12 9.52
C VAL A 54 -10.43 7.69 9.64
N TRP A 55 -10.78 7.05 10.76
CA TRP A 55 -10.50 5.64 11.00
C TRP A 55 -11.75 4.84 10.71
N GLU A 56 -11.61 3.85 9.84
CA GLU A 56 -12.70 2.93 9.54
C GLU A 56 -12.93 1.98 10.73
N ALA A 57 -14.21 1.79 11.10
CA ALA A 57 -14.60 1.09 12.32
C ALA A 57 -14.18 -0.39 12.35
N ALA A 58 -14.11 -1.03 11.18
CA ALA A 58 -13.61 -2.38 11.03
C ALA A 58 -12.71 -2.45 9.81
N THR A 59 -11.54 -3.06 9.96
CA THR A 59 -10.76 -3.49 8.80
C THR A 59 -11.45 -4.72 8.22
N PRO A 60 -11.97 -4.67 6.98
CA PRO A 60 -12.59 -5.84 6.36
C PRO A 60 -11.62 -7.04 6.41
N GLN A 61 -12.13 -8.23 6.72
CA GLN A 61 -11.30 -9.43 6.81
C GLN A 61 -10.55 -9.68 5.49
N GLU A 62 -11.21 -9.42 4.37
CA GLU A 62 -10.64 -9.44 3.03
C GLU A 62 -9.49 -8.45 2.87
N LEU A 63 -9.58 -7.25 3.47
CA LEU A 63 -8.51 -6.27 3.42
C LEU A 63 -7.30 -6.72 4.25
N LYS A 64 -7.52 -7.30 5.44
CA LYS A 64 -6.43 -7.89 6.25
C LYS A 64 -5.72 -8.99 5.47
N GLU A 65 -6.48 -9.87 4.83
CA GLU A 65 -5.92 -10.96 4.04
C GLU A 65 -5.15 -10.44 2.82
N ARG A 66 -5.69 -9.44 2.12
CA ARG A 66 -5.00 -8.79 0.99
C ARG A 66 -3.71 -8.11 1.41
N ILE A 67 -3.70 -7.40 2.55
CA ILE A 67 -2.49 -6.76 3.08
C ILE A 67 -1.44 -7.83 3.42
N ARG A 68 -1.83 -8.89 4.13
CA ARG A 68 -0.93 -10.00 4.48
C ARG A 68 -0.30 -10.63 3.25
N LYS A 69 -1.13 -11.01 2.27
CA LYS A 69 -0.68 -11.59 1.00
C LYS A 69 0.23 -10.62 0.23
N PHE A 70 -0.09 -9.33 0.20
CA PHE A 70 0.76 -8.32 -0.43
C PHE A 70 2.14 -8.22 0.26
N GLN A 71 2.17 -8.17 1.59
CA GLN A 71 3.41 -8.12 2.37
C GLN A 71 4.29 -9.35 2.13
N GLU A 72 3.70 -10.55 2.25
CA GLU A 72 4.41 -11.80 1.97
C GLU A 72 4.96 -11.86 0.54
N GLY A 73 4.21 -11.34 -0.43
CA GLY A 73 4.65 -11.26 -1.82
C GLY A 73 5.77 -10.25 -2.05
N ALA A 74 5.68 -9.08 -1.42
CA ALA A 74 6.71 -8.05 -1.49
C ALA A 74 8.03 -8.52 -0.85
N ASP A 75 7.96 -9.18 0.32
CA ASP A 75 9.14 -9.72 1.01
C ASP A 75 9.84 -10.81 0.20
N GLU A 76 9.07 -11.70 -0.45
CA GLU A 76 9.62 -12.74 -1.32
C GLU A 76 10.23 -12.15 -2.60
N ALA A 77 9.57 -11.14 -3.18
CA ALA A 77 10.10 -10.40 -4.32
C ALA A 77 11.41 -9.70 -3.95
N GLU A 78 11.50 -9.10 -2.76
CA GLU A 78 12.71 -8.44 -2.25
C GLU A 78 13.86 -9.44 -2.10
N ARG A 79 13.61 -10.59 -1.44
CA ARG A 79 14.63 -11.65 -1.32
C ARG A 79 15.12 -12.13 -2.69
N ARG A 80 14.24 -12.28 -3.67
CA ARG A 80 14.63 -12.67 -5.04
C ARG A 80 15.44 -11.57 -5.73
N TYR A 81 14.98 -10.32 -5.62
CA TYR A 81 15.65 -9.16 -6.22
C TYR A 81 17.07 -8.95 -5.66
N GLU A 82 17.27 -9.20 -4.37
CA GLU A 82 18.58 -9.17 -3.74
C GLU A 82 19.50 -10.29 -4.22
N LYS A 83 18.99 -11.52 -4.33
CA LYS A 83 19.74 -12.66 -4.90
C LYS A 83 20.17 -12.41 -6.35
N GLU A 84 19.36 -11.69 -7.12
CA GLU A 84 19.66 -11.32 -8.51
C GLU A 84 20.62 -10.12 -8.62
N GLY A 85 21.08 -9.53 -7.52
CA GLY A 85 22.04 -8.41 -7.55
C GLY A 85 21.43 -7.07 -7.95
N ARG A 86 20.11 -6.90 -7.76
CA ARG A 86 19.37 -5.65 -8.00
C ARG A 86 19.53 -5.09 -9.43
N PRO A 87 19.17 -5.85 -10.48
CA PRO A 87 19.46 -5.52 -11.89
C PRO A 87 18.66 -4.33 -12.46
N GLY A 88 17.88 -3.63 -11.63
CA GLY A 88 17.16 -2.41 -11.99
C GLY A 88 15.66 -2.47 -11.71
N ILE A 89 15.02 -1.30 -11.80
CA ILE A 89 13.61 -1.12 -11.38
C ILE A 89 12.61 -1.94 -12.20
N LYS A 90 12.89 -2.19 -13.48
CA LYS A 90 12.01 -3.02 -14.33
C LYS A 90 11.91 -4.44 -13.77
N ARG A 91 13.04 -5.05 -13.42
CA ARG A 91 13.07 -6.41 -12.86
C ARG A 91 12.42 -6.46 -11.48
N TRP A 92 12.62 -5.43 -10.66
CA TRP A 92 11.90 -5.29 -9.39
C TRP A 92 10.38 -5.35 -9.58
N LEU A 93 9.85 -4.59 -10.54
CA LEU A 93 8.41 -4.57 -10.84
C LEU A 93 7.90 -5.91 -11.38
N GLU A 94 8.69 -6.61 -12.20
CA GLU A 94 8.37 -7.97 -12.68
C GLU A 94 8.27 -8.96 -11.52
N LEU A 95 9.25 -8.97 -10.61
CA LEU A 95 9.25 -9.85 -9.44
C LEU A 95 8.07 -9.57 -8.51
N LEU A 96 7.74 -8.28 -8.27
CA LEU A 96 6.55 -7.91 -7.52
C LEU A 96 5.27 -8.43 -8.17
N LYS A 97 5.15 -8.30 -9.51
CA LYS A 97 4.00 -8.80 -10.25
C LYS A 97 3.86 -10.32 -10.11
N GLU A 98 4.94 -11.08 -10.31
CA GLU A 98 4.93 -12.54 -10.16
C GLU A 98 4.49 -12.96 -8.74
N GLU A 99 5.06 -12.35 -7.70
CA GLU A 99 4.78 -12.74 -6.31
C GLU A 99 3.40 -12.32 -5.81
N ILE A 100 2.89 -11.17 -6.24
CA ILE A 100 1.67 -10.58 -5.70
C ILE A 100 0.45 -10.90 -6.57
N GLU A 101 0.58 -10.77 -7.88
CA GLU A 101 -0.53 -11.02 -8.82
C GLU A 101 -0.63 -12.50 -9.18
N GLU A 102 0.44 -13.09 -9.69
CA GLU A 102 0.37 -14.45 -10.25
C GLU A 102 0.28 -15.53 -9.17
N LYS A 103 1.05 -15.39 -8.08
CA LYS A 103 1.06 -16.38 -6.99
C LYS A 103 -0.03 -16.17 -5.94
N ARG A 104 -0.42 -14.93 -5.69
CA ARG A 104 -1.30 -14.57 -4.56
C ARG A 104 -2.65 -13.99 -4.98
N GLY A 105 -2.86 -13.78 -6.28
CA GLY A 105 -4.14 -13.37 -6.86
C GLY A 105 -4.53 -11.93 -6.51
N ILE A 106 -3.57 -11.07 -6.16
CA ILE A 106 -3.84 -9.65 -5.89
C ILE A 106 -3.57 -8.85 -7.16
N PRO A 107 -4.60 -8.30 -7.81
CA PRO A 107 -4.40 -7.49 -9.01
C PRO A 107 -3.64 -6.21 -8.65
N LEU A 108 -2.53 -5.97 -9.33
CA LEU A 108 -1.71 -4.76 -9.18
C LEU A 108 -2.07 -3.66 -10.19
N GLY A 109 -2.99 -3.93 -11.11
CA GLY A 109 -3.55 -2.99 -12.07
C GLY A 109 -5.02 -3.31 -12.40
N LYS A 110 -5.71 -2.39 -13.07
CA LYS A 110 -7.01 -2.70 -13.66
C LYS A 110 -6.80 -3.61 -14.86
N LYS A 111 -7.55 -4.71 -14.97
CA LYS A 111 -8.01 -5.12 -16.30
C LYS A 111 -8.90 -3.97 -16.79
N GLU A 112 -8.49 -3.26 -17.82
CA GLU A 112 -9.37 -2.35 -18.54
C GLU A 112 -10.47 -3.17 -19.24
N GLU A 113 -11.47 -3.59 -18.48
CA GLU A 113 -12.80 -3.89 -18.99
C GLU A 113 -13.69 -2.76 -18.51
N HIS A 114 -14.47 -2.15 -19.40
CA HIS A 114 -15.24 -0.89 -19.27
C HIS A 114 -14.57 0.39 -19.78
N LEU A 115 -14.11 0.36 -21.04
CA LEU A 115 -14.22 1.49 -21.99
C LEU A 115 -14.59 0.97 -23.39
N ARG A 116 -15.62 0.12 -23.43
CA ARG A 116 -16.54 -0.15 -24.55
C ARG A 116 -17.83 -0.48 -23.80
N GLU A 117 -18.90 0.30 -23.85
CA GLU A 117 -19.63 0.84 -24.99
C GLU A 117 -20.22 2.23 -24.67
#